data_AF-A0A2B7WSY3-F1
#
_entry.id   AF-A0A2B7WSY3-F1
#
_cell.length_a   1.000
_cell.length_b   1.000
_cell.length_c   1.000
_cell.angle_alpha   90.00
_cell.angle_beta   90.00
_cell.angle_gamma   90.00
#
_symmetry.space_group_name_H-M   'P 1'
#
loop_
_entity.id
_entity.type
_entity.pdbx_description
1 polymer ?
#
loop_
_entity_poly.entity_id
_entity_poly.type
_entity_poly.pdbx_seq_one_letter_code
_entity_poly.pdbx_strand_id
1 'polypeptide(L)'
;MAHDNLHLTSEENISGGEFILDLDPLLGVRKTESEAVARAIDRASLIEFKKVHFEAWVSWASSYKHGLVQSFLRFHDALASNLSTSLRAYSEMEQAIIHLSHAAAAVNPFARAVIESGIRLQDRCNLDVAFIVAPLAELYCRSAFESLEIYTILERRFQRTYHGYREIDDNVEFRTDTSLFRGITDMSPKSLAASMCMDDLSLFNRALASGFSGKDRWASLGQYWSHRSEDVTDCLYLGEKYGSALVELALCLNKQRNFHSASAVVEGLKIGRYNGISDTLLDRFDKTGNYARYREERNPSSN
;
A
#
# COMPACT_ATOMS: atom_id res chain seq x y z
N MET A 1 -11.98 1.15 -51.31
CA MET A 1 -11.17 2.39 -51.34
C MET A 1 -10.81 2.68 -49.88
N ALA A 2 -9.73 2.04 -49.40
CA ALA A 2 -8.48 2.69 -48.94
C ALA A 2 -8.74 3.48 -47.64
N HIS A 3 -8.59 2.94 -46.42
CA HIS A 3 -7.39 2.39 -45.76
C HIS A 3 -6.12 3.17 -46.09
N ASP A 4 -5.88 4.24 -45.33
CA ASP A 4 -4.61 4.92 -45.27
C ASP A 4 -3.84 4.54 -44.00
N ASN A 5 -2.60 4.15 -44.27
CA ASN A 5 -1.56 3.74 -43.35
C ASN A 5 -1.02 4.96 -42.60
N LEU A 6 -0.87 4.82 -41.28
CA LEU A 6 0.16 5.53 -40.53
C LEU A 6 1.06 4.48 -39.89
N HIS A 7 1.98 4.00 -40.73
CA HIS A 7 3.23 3.39 -40.30
C HIS A 7 4.04 4.49 -39.60
N LEU A 8 4.14 4.42 -38.28
CA LEU A 8 5.26 4.95 -37.52
C LEU A 8 5.97 3.77 -36.89
N THR A 9 6.89 3.23 -37.67
CA THR A 9 7.98 2.39 -37.21
C THR A 9 8.93 3.25 -36.38
N SER A 10 8.97 2.99 -35.09
CA SER A 10 10.20 3.06 -34.32
C SER A 10 10.19 1.89 -33.35
N GLU A 11 10.57 0.73 -33.89
CA GLU A 11 11.24 -0.32 -33.14
C GLU A 11 12.49 0.29 -32.49
N GLU A 12 12.33 0.91 -31.32
CA GLU A 12 13.42 0.92 -30.37
C GLU A 12 13.31 -0.37 -29.56
N ASN A 13 13.96 -1.39 -30.12
CA ASN A 13 14.57 -2.48 -29.36
C ASN A 13 15.36 -1.85 -28.21
N ILE A 14 14.71 -1.62 -27.08
CA ILE A 14 15.41 -1.60 -25.80
C ILE A 14 15.81 -3.04 -25.56
N SER A 15 16.97 -3.38 -26.13
CA SER A 15 17.84 -4.47 -25.75
C SER A 15 17.55 -4.84 -24.32
N GLY A 16 17.14 -6.11 -24.11
CA GLY A 16 16.99 -6.69 -22.80
C GLY A 16 18.16 -6.25 -21.95
N GLY A 17 17.87 -5.49 -20.90
CA GLY A 17 18.82 -5.29 -19.83
C GLY A 17 19.12 -6.69 -19.30
N GLU A 18 20.23 -7.27 -19.76
CA GLU A 18 20.92 -8.31 -19.03
C GLU A 18 21.22 -7.71 -17.67
N PHE A 19 20.32 -7.93 -16.72
CA PHE A 19 20.69 -7.91 -15.33
C PHE A 19 21.68 -9.06 -15.18
N ILE A 20 22.95 -8.71 -15.22
CA ILE A 20 24.01 -9.58 -14.74
C ILE A 20 23.62 -9.90 -13.28
N LEU A 21 23.46 -11.18 -12.96
CA LEU A 21 23.40 -11.69 -11.59
C LEU A 21 24.78 -11.45 -10.94
N ASP A 22 25.18 -10.19 -10.79
CA ASP A 22 26.61 -9.85 -10.70
C ASP A 22 27.20 -10.07 -9.30
N LEU A 23 26.37 -10.42 -8.32
CA LEU A 23 26.83 -10.99 -7.05
C LEU A 23 25.83 -12.01 -6.54
N ASP A 24 26.29 -13.25 -6.33
CA ASP A 24 25.60 -14.19 -5.44
C ASP A 24 25.57 -13.56 -4.04
N PRO A 25 24.40 -13.19 -3.47
CA PRO A 25 24.33 -12.56 -2.15
C PRO A 25 24.75 -13.51 -1.04
N LEU A 26 24.95 -14.80 -1.35
CA LEU A 26 25.50 -15.79 -0.44
C LEU A 26 27.03 -15.90 -0.51
N LEU A 27 27.68 -15.18 -1.43
CA LEU A 27 29.13 -15.18 -1.57
C LEU A 27 29.79 -14.62 -0.30
N GLY A 28 30.63 -15.43 0.34
CA GLY A 28 31.32 -15.05 1.59
C GLY A 28 30.46 -15.15 2.86
N VAL A 29 29.17 -15.51 2.75
CA VAL A 29 28.33 -15.81 3.91
C VAL A 29 28.66 -17.21 4.41
N ARG A 30 29.02 -17.33 5.70
CA ARG A 30 29.22 -18.64 6.32
C ARG A 30 27.91 -19.39 6.34
N LYS A 31 27.83 -20.47 5.56
CA LYS A 31 26.62 -21.29 5.41
C LYS A 31 26.21 -22.01 6.71
N THR A 32 27.12 -22.09 7.67
CA THR A 32 26.89 -22.58 9.05
C THR A 32 26.09 -21.60 9.90
N GLU A 33 25.97 -20.32 9.48
CA GLU A 33 25.25 -19.27 10.17
C GLU A 33 23.91 -19.00 9.46
N SER A 34 22.91 -19.85 9.70
CA SER A 34 21.60 -19.76 9.02
C SER A 34 20.94 -18.39 9.13
N GLU A 35 21.14 -17.67 10.24
CA GLU A 35 20.65 -16.30 10.36
C GLU A 35 21.37 -15.31 9.43
N ALA A 36 22.68 -15.48 9.21
CA ALA A 36 23.43 -14.64 8.29
C ALA A 36 22.98 -14.88 6.84
N VAL A 37 22.74 -16.14 6.49
CA VAL A 37 22.14 -16.53 5.19
C VAL A 37 20.76 -15.90 5.03
N ALA A 38 19.87 -16.05 6.02
CA ALA A 38 18.53 -15.48 5.97
C ALA A 38 18.57 -13.94 5.82
N ARG A 39 19.41 -13.23 6.58
CA ARG A 39 19.59 -11.77 6.47
C ARG A 39 20.21 -11.33 5.15
N ALA A 40 21.01 -12.16 4.49
CA ALA A 40 21.58 -11.85 3.19
C ALA A 40 20.52 -11.96 2.10
N ILE A 41 19.74 -13.04 2.10
CA ILE A 41 18.60 -13.23 1.19
C ILE A 41 17.56 -12.13 1.42
N ASP A 42 17.20 -11.85 2.67
CA ASP A 42 16.27 -10.78 3.07
C ASP A 42 16.63 -9.44 2.43
N ARG A 43 17.87 -8.98 2.64
CA ARG A 43 18.35 -7.72 2.07
C ARG A 43 18.39 -7.74 0.56
N ALA A 44 18.86 -8.82 -0.05
CA ALA A 44 18.96 -8.92 -1.50
C ALA A 44 17.58 -8.91 -2.16
N SER A 45 16.62 -9.67 -1.63
CA SER A 45 15.23 -9.66 -2.07
C SER A 45 14.58 -8.28 -1.97
N LEU A 46 14.79 -7.54 -0.86
CA LEU A 46 14.27 -6.18 -0.72
C LEU A 46 14.90 -5.20 -1.71
N ILE A 47 16.20 -5.31 -1.97
CA ILE A 47 16.90 -4.46 -2.95
C ILE A 47 16.35 -4.70 -4.34
N GLU A 48 16.20 -5.97 -4.76
CA GLU A 48 15.64 -6.28 -6.07
C GLU A 48 14.18 -5.87 -6.21
N PHE A 49 13.38 -6.06 -5.17
CA PHE A 49 11.99 -5.62 -5.16
C PHE A 49 11.86 -4.11 -5.39
N LYS A 50 12.69 -3.31 -4.73
CA LYS A 50 12.69 -1.83 -4.86
C LYS A 50 13.07 -1.33 -6.26
N LYS A 51 13.70 -2.16 -7.10
CA LYS A 51 13.98 -1.83 -8.51
C LYS A 51 12.74 -1.99 -9.40
N VAL A 52 11.72 -2.71 -8.95
CA VAL A 52 10.49 -2.92 -9.72
C VAL A 52 9.51 -1.80 -9.41
N HIS A 53 9.42 -0.83 -10.31
CA HIS A 53 8.55 0.33 -10.17
C HIS A 53 7.06 -0.03 -10.26
N PHE A 54 6.21 0.87 -9.76
CA PHE A 54 4.75 0.71 -9.77
C PHE A 54 4.20 0.40 -11.17
N GLU A 55 4.66 1.10 -12.21
CA GLU A 55 4.27 0.86 -13.60
C GLU A 55 4.50 -0.58 -14.07
N ALA A 56 5.61 -1.19 -13.63
CA ALA A 56 5.95 -2.57 -14.00
C ALA A 56 4.95 -3.56 -13.37
N TRP A 57 4.53 -3.31 -12.13
CA TRP A 57 3.50 -4.09 -11.46
C TRP A 57 2.11 -3.90 -12.06
N VAL A 58 1.77 -2.67 -12.43
CA VAL A 58 0.53 -2.32 -13.15
C VAL A 58 0.46 -3.04 -14.50
N SER A 59 1.55 -3.00 -15.29
CA SER A 59 1.67 -3.76 -16.54
C SER A 59 1.50 -5.26 -16.31
N TRP A 60 2.18 -5.81 -15.30
CA TRP A 60 2.09 -7.23 -14.96
C TRP A 60 0.67 -7.67 -14.58
N ALA A 61 -0.03 -6.85 -13.79
CA ALA A 61 -1.41 -7.10 -13.40
C ALA A 61 -2.40 -7.06 -14.58
N SER A 62 -2.05 -6.34 -15.64
CA SER A 62 -2.80 -6.32 -16.91
C SER A 62 -2.57 -7.54 -17.80
N SER A 63 -1.86 -8.56 -17.30
CA SER A 63 -1.35 -9.69 -18.10
C SER A 63 -0.29 -9.32 -19.14
N TYR A 64 0.26 -8.10 -19.12
CA TYR A 64 1.43 -7.74 -19.93
C TYR A 64 2.71 -8.11 -19.18
N LYS A 65 3.48 -9.02 -19.74
CA LYS A 65 4.78 -9.41 -19.17
C LYS A 65 5.73 -8.20 -19.20
N HIS A 66 6.09 -7.70 -18.02
CA HIS A 66 7.05 -6.61 -17.87
C HIS A 66 8.44 -7.16 -17.50
N GLY A 67 9.48 -6.72 -18.21
CA GLY A 67 10.84 -7.25 -18.07
C GLY A 67 11.41 -7.13 -16.65
N LEU A 68 11.11 -6.04 -15.93
CA LEU A 68 11.53 -5.85 -14.54
C LEU A 68 10.91 -6.89 -13.60
N VAL A 69 9.61 -7.17 -13.71
CA VAL A 69 8.95 -8.20 -12.88
C VAL A 69 9.49 -9.59 -13.22
N GLN A 70 9.70 -9.89 -14.50
CA GLN A 70 10.29 -11.17 -14.90
C GLN A 70 11.72 -11.35 -14.38
N SER A 71 12.50 -10.27 -14.33
CA SER A 71 13.87 -10.30 -13.81
C SER A 71 13.87 -10.49 -12.30
N PHE A 72 12.94 -9.82 -11.60
CA PHE A 72 12.69 -10.04 -10.18
C PHE A 72 12.33 -11.49 -9.86
N LEU A 73 11.42 -12.11 -10.61
CA LEU A 73 11.06 -13.52 -10.42
C LEU A 73 12.25 -14.46 -10.67
N ARG A 74 12.98 -14.26 -11.78
CA ARG A 74 14.17 -15.06 -12.12
C ARG A 74 15.28 -14.94 -11.09
N PHE A 75 15.46 -13.76 -10.50
CA PHE A 75 16.42 -13.55 -9.42
C PHE A 75 16.09 -14.45 -8.21
N HIS A 76 14.82 -14.52 -7.80
CA HIS A 76 14.41 -15.37 -6.67
C HIS A 76 14.53 -16.86 -7.00
N ASP A 77 14.24 -17.29 -8.23
CA ASP A 77 14.50 -18.65 -8.69
C ASP A 77 16.00 -19.02 -8.57
N ALA A 78 16.88 -18.13 -9.02
CA ALA A 78 18.33 -18.34 -8.95
C ALA A 78 18.81 -18.46 -7.49
N LEU A 79 18.31 -17.61 -6.59
CA LEU A 79 18.64 -17.70 -5.16
C LEU A 79 18.18 -19.01 -4.54
N ALA A 80 16.95 -19.46 -4.83
CA ALA A 80 16.43 -20.72 -4.31
C ALA A 80 17.27 -21.91 -4.79
N SER A 81 17.64 -21.93 -6.08
CA SER A 81 18.51 -22.95 -6.66
C SER A 81 19.91 -22.97 -6.05
N ASN A 82 20.52 -21.79 -5.84
CA ASN A 82 21.84 -21.67 -5.20
C ASN A 82 21.82 -22.14 -3.75
N LEU A 83 20.76 -21.81 -3.00
CA LEU A 83 20.57 -22.25 -1.63
C LEU A 83 20.36 -23.76 -1.56
N SER A 84 19.47 -24.31 -2.39
CA SER A 84 19.21 -25.75 -2.51
C SER A 84 20.50 -26.53 -2.81
N THR A 85 21.27 -26.09 -3.80
CA THR A 85 22.57 -26.70 -4.16
C THR A 85 23.56 -26.65 -3.00
N SER A 86 23.61 -25.51 -2.30
CA SER A 86 24.46 -25.33 -1.13
C SER A 86 24.09 -26.25 0.02
N LEU A 87 22.79 -26.45 0.28
CA LEU A 87 22.29 -27.33 1.34
C LEU A 87 22.58 -28.80 1.03
N ARG A 88 22.41 -29.24 -0.22
CA ARG A 88 22.73 -30.62 -0.65
C ARG A 88 24.21 -30.96 -0.45
N ALA A 89 25.10 -29.97 -0.57
CA ALA A 89 26.54 -30.15 -0.38
C ALA A 89 26.99 -30.04 1.09
N TYR A 90 26.09 -29.69 2.01
CA TYR A 90 26.43 -29.42 3.41
C TYR A 90 26.29 -30.67 4.27
N SER A 91 27.34 -31.01 5.03
CA SER A 91 27.38 -32.25 5.83
C SER A 91 26.37 -32.28 6.99
N GLU A 92 25.97 -31.12 7.51
CA GLU A 92 24.99 -30.97 8.59
C GLU A 92 23.66 -30.39 8.07
N MET A 93 23.24 -30.84 6.89
CA MET A 93 22.06 -30.34 6.19
C MET A 93 20.80 -30.28 7.05
N GLU A 94 20.51 -31.31 7.84
CA GLU A 94 19.33 -31.37 8.70
C GLU A 94 19.29 -30.22 9.72
N GLN A 95 20.43 -29.94 10.38
CA GLN A 95 20.52 -28.86 11.35
C GLN A 95 20.42 -27.49 10.66
N ALA A 96 21.05 -27.33 9.50
CA ALA A 96 20.96 -26.10 8.71
C ALA A 96 19.53 -25.80 8.28
N ILE A 97 18.77 -26.82 7.86
CA ILE A 97 17.35 -26.72 7.52
C ILE A 97 16.54 -26.22 8.72
N ILE A 98 16.69 -26.84 9.89
CA ILE A 98 15.93 -26.44 11.10
C ILE A 98 16.19 -24.97 11.45
N HIS A 99 17.45 -24.55 11.43
CA HIS A 99 17.82 -23.17 11.74
C HIS A 99 17.34 -22.18 10.67
N LEU A 100 17.40 -22.54 9.39
CA LEU A 100 16.88 -21.69 8.31
C LEU A 100 15.35 -21.57 8.35
N SER A 101 14.63 -22.65 8.66
CA SER A 101 13.17 -22.60 8.86
C SER A 101 12.80 -21.64 9.98
N HIS A 102 13.55 -21.62 11.08
CA HIS A 102 13.31 -20.68 12.17
C HIS A 102 13.63 -19.23 11.76
N ALA A 103 14.74 -19.01 11.06
CA ALA A 103 15.12 -17.68 10.57
C ALA A 103 14.15 -17.13 9.51
N ALA A 104 13.51 -17.99 8.72
CA ALA A 104 12.55 -17.61 7.68
C ALA A 104 11.31 -16.88 8.23
N ALA A 105 10.97 -17.08 9.51
CA ALA A 105 9.86 -16.38 10.16
C ALA A 105 10.13 -14.88 10.39
N ALA A 106 11.40 -14.46 10.39
CA ALA A 106 11.82 -13.10 10.70
C ALA A 106 12.28 -12.29 9.48
N VAL A 107 12.05 -12.81 8.26
CA VAL A 107 12.42 -12.12 7.01
C VAL A 107 11.17 -11.75 6.19
N ASN A 108 11.38 -10.88 5.21
CA ASN A 108 10.33 -10.45 4.29
C ASN A 108 9.75 -11.63 3.48
N PRO A 109 8.53 -11.48 2.94
CA PRO A 109 7.81 -12.55 2.24
C PRO A 109 8.58 -13.16 1.07
N PHE A 110 9.34 -12.36 0.32
CA PHE A 110 10.09 -12.84 -0.83
C PHE A 110 11.29 -13.69 -0.42
N ALA A 111 12.02 -13.25 0.62
CA ALA A 111 13.12 -14.01 1.18
C ALA A 111 12.65 -15.30 1.85
N ARG A 112 11.50 -15.25 2.53
CA ARG A 112 10.85 -16.43 3.11
C ARG A 112 10.58 -17.49 2.03
N ALA A 113 9.99 -17.10 0.90
CA ALA A 113 9.72 -18.01 -0.22
C ALA A 113 11.01 -18.66 -0.77
N VAL A 114 12.09 -17.88 -0.92
CA VAL A 114 13.40 -18.40 -1.36
C VAL A 114 13.93 -19.44 -0.37
N ILE A 115 13.90 -19.13 0.93
CA ILE A 115 14.40 -20.04 1.98
C ILE A 115 13.57 -21.33 2.00
N GLU A 116 12.25 -21.22 1.95
CA GLU A 116 11.36 -22.37 1.93
C GLU A 116 11.58 -23.27 0.70
N SER A 117 11.69 -22.68 -0.50
CA SER A 117 12.01 -23.44 -1.71
C SER A 117 13.38 -24.09 -1.62
N GLY A 118 14.39 -23.39 -1.09
CA GLY A 118 15.74 -23.92 -0.89
C GLY A 118 15.76 -25.11 0.08
N ILE A 119 15.04 -25.03 1.21
CA ILE A 119 14.91 -26.11 2.19
C ILE A 119 14.18 -27.33 1.61
N ARG A 120 13.15 -27.10 0.79
CA ARG A 120 12.44 -28.17 0.05
C ARG A 120 13.26 -28.74 -1.12
N LEU A 121 14.50 -28.25 -1.32
CA LEU A 121 15.39 -28.63 -2.41
C LEU A 121 14.78 -28.41 -3.79
N GLN A 122 13.96 -27.37 -3.93
CA GLN A 122 13.35 -27.00 -5.21
C GLN A 122 14.25 -26.01 -5.95
N ASP A 123 14.40 -26.21 -7.25
CA ASP A 123 15.19 -25.32 -8.10
C ASP A 123 14.40 -24.09 -8.57
N ARG A 124 13.12 -23.98 -8.17
CA ARG A 124 12.25 -22.82 -8.44
C ARG A 124 11.65 -22.28 -7.16
N CYS A 125 11.60 -20.96 -7.07
CA CYS A 125 10.97 -20.22 -5.99
C CYS A 125 9.47 -20.09 -6.29
N ASN A 126 8.61 -20.63 -5.40
CA ASN A 126 7.19 -20.37 -5.50
C ASN A 126 6.86 -19.00 -4.89
N LEU A 127 7.26 -17.94 -5.59
CA LEU A 127 7.08 -16.57 -5.11
C LEU A 127 5.61 -16.15 -5.25
N ASP A 128 4.95 -15.87 -4.13
CA ASP A 128 3.61 -15.27 -4.15
C ASP A 128 3.73 -13.75 -4.30
N VAL A 129 3.16 -13.23 -5.39
CA VAL A 129 3.05 -11.79 -5.67
C VAL A 129 1.60 -11.33 -5.78
N ALA A 130 0.63 -12.19 -5.44
CA ALA A 130 -0.79 -11.90 -5.58
C ALA A 130 -1.23 -10.71 -4.72
N PHE A 131 -0.61 -10.50 -3.55
CA PHE A 131 -0.90 -9.35 -2.69
C PHE A 131 -0.58 -7.99 -3.35
N ILE A 132 0.32 -7.97 -4.34
CA ILE A 132 0.60 -6.79 -5.18
C ILE A 132 -0.32 -6.80 -6.41
N VAL A 133 -0.40 -7.93 -7.09
CA VAL A 133 -1.00 -8.04 -8.42
C VAL A 133 -2.53 -8.01 -8.38
N ALA A 134 -3.16 -8.67 -7.42
CA ALA A 134 -4.62 -8.81 -7.38
C ALA A 134 -5.33 -7.46 -7.18
N PRO A 135 -4.93 -6.59 -6.23
CA PRO A 135 -5.57 -5.28 -6.09
C PRO A 135 -5.40 -4.40 -7.34
N LEU A 136 -4.29 -4.53 -8.06
CA LEU A 136 -4.04 -3.82 -9.31
C LEU A 136 -4.86 -4.38 -10.48
N ALA A 137 -5.05 -5.70 -10.55
CA ALA A 137 -5.87 -6.32 -11.58
C ALA A 137 -7.34 -5.90 -11.46
N GLU A 138 -7.85 -5.74 -10.24
CA GLU A 138 -9.21 -5.24 -10.02
C GLU A 138 -9.44 -3.82 -10.56
N LEU A 139 -8.39 -2.99 -10.60
CA LEU A 139 -8.50 -1.63 -11.14
C LEU A 139 -8.79 -1.63 -12.64
N TYR A 140 -8.28 -2.61 -13.39
CA TYR A 140 -8.58 -2.76 -14.81
C TYR A 140 -10.03 -3.14 -15.06
N CYS A 141 -10.61 -4.00 -14.22
CA CYS A 141 -12.03 -4.34 -14.31
C CYS A 141 -12.94 -3.13 -14.01
N ARG A 142 -12.46 -2.14 -13.25
CA ARG A 142 -13.22 -0.97 -12.81
C ARG A 142 -12.88 0.31 -13.59
N SER A 143 -12.11 0.22 -14.67
CA SER A 143 -11.66 1.39 -15.46
C SER A 143 -10.85 2.41 -14.64
N ALA A 144 -10.26 2.03 -13.50
CA ALA A 144 -9.84 2.99 -12.49
C ALA A 144 -8.61 3.85 -12.87
N PHE A 145 -7.91 3.54 -13.97
CA PHE A 145 -6.85 4.37 -14.54
C PHE A 145 -7.39 5.48 -15.47
N GLU A 146 -8.55 6.05 -15.12
CA GLU A 146 -9.24 7.11 -15.88
C GLU A 146 -8.46 8.43 -15.94
N SER A 147 -7.52 8.68 -15.01
CA SER A 147 -6.74 9.92 -14.99
C SER A 147 -5.31 9.73 -14.46
N LEU A 148 -4.41 10.63 -14.88
CA LEU A 148 -3.04 10.71 -14.38
C LEU A 148 -2.99 10.98 -12.86
N GLU A 149 -3.98 11.71 -12.35
CA GLU A 149 -4.10 12.04 -10.92
C GLU A 149 -4.39 10.78 -10.07
N ILE A 150 -5.29 9.91 -10.53
CA ILE A 150 -5.54 8.62 -9.87
C ILE A 150 -4.28 7.74 -9.92
N TYR A 151 -3.62 7.65 -11.08
CA TYR A 151 -2.37 6.91 -11.21
C TYR A 151 -1.32 7.40 -10.20
N THR A 152 -1.16 8.71 -10.08
CA THR A 152 -0.20 9.35 -9.16
C THR A 152 -0.54 9.05 -7.69
N ILE A 153 -1.83 9.05 -7.32
CA ILE A 153 -2.26 8.66 -5.96
C ILE A 153 -1.88 7.21 -5.68
N LEU A 154 -2.19 6.29 -6.61
CA LEU A 154 -1.92 4.87 -6.44
C LEU A 154 -0.41 4.59 -6.37
N GLU A 155 0.39 5.23 -7.22
CA GLU A 155 1.85 5.12 -7.16
C GLU A 155 2.38 5.58 -5.80
N ARG A 156 1.93 6.74 -5.31
CA ARG A 156 2.35 7.23 -3.99
C ARG A 156 2.01 6.26 -2.88
N ARG A 157 0.81 5.69 -2.90
CA ARG A 157 0.40 4.66 -1.94
C ARG A 157 1.26 3.43 -2.05
N PHE A 158 1.57 2.99 -3.27
CA PHE A 158 2.42 1.83 -3.49
C PHE A 158 3.81 2.05 -2.87
N GLN A 159 4.39 3.23 -3.12
CA GLN A 159 5.66 3.61 -2.50
C GLN A 159 5.56 3.59 -0.97
N ARG A 160 4.51 4.16 -0.38
CA ARG A 160 4.34 4.18 1.08
C ARG A 160 4.15 2.78 1.66
N THR A 161 3.32 1.94 1.04
CA THR A 161 2.98 0.59 1.51
C THR A 161 4.16 -0.37 1.38
N TYR A 162 4.86 -0.34 0.26
CA TYR A 162 5.83 -1.39 -0.08
C TYR A 162 7.29 -0.95 -0.09
N HIS A 163 7.58 0.33 -0.42
CA HIS A 163 8.95 0.83 -0.51
C HIS A 163 9.37 1.71 0.69
N GLY A 164 8.39 2.30 1.38
CA GLY A 164 8.58 3.26 2.46
C GLY A 164 8.91 2.62 3.81
N TYR A 165 8.57 1.36 4.00
CA TYR A 165 8.91 0.60 5.21
C TYR A 165 10.23 -0.16 5.08
N ARG A 166 10.85 -0.45 6.24
CA ARG A 166 12.03 -1.33 6.31
C ARG A 166 11.65 -2.79 6.06
N GLU A 167 10.41 -3.15 6.33
CA GLU A 167 9.86 -4.50 6.24
C GLU A 167 8.61 -4.49 5.35
N ILE A 168 8.45 -5.52 4.52
CA ILE A 168 7.25 -5.72 3.71
C ILE A 168 6.34 -6.65 4.50
N ASP A 169 5.10 -6.21 4.74
CA ASP A 169 4.05 -7.04 5.32
C ASP A 169 3.09 -7.47 4.21
N ASP A 170 3.10 -8.76 3.87
CA ASP A 170 2.21 -9.38 2.89
C ASP A 170 0.75 -9.45 3.36
N ASN A 171 0.49 -9.14 4.64
CA ASN A 171 -0.87 -9.02 5.18
C ASN A 171 -1.46 -7.60 5.02
N VAL A 172 -0.64 -6.62 4.63
CA VAL A 172 -1.13 -5.26 4.39
C VAL A 172 -1.70 -5.18 2.98
N GLU A 173 -3.02 -4.98 2.91
CA GLU A 173 -3.72 -4.81 1.65
C GLU A 173 -3.31 -3.49 0.95
N PHE A 174 -2.97 -3.58 -0.34
CA PHE A 174 -2.73 -2.39 -1.15
C PHE A 174 -4.05 -1.67 -1.44
N ARG A 175 -4.23 -0.50 -0.81
CA ARG A 175 -5.47 0.28 -0.89
C ARG A 175 -5.62 1.03 -2.20
N THR A 176 -6.51 0.54 -3.05
CA THR A 176 -6.79 1.13 -4.37
C THR A 176 -8.03 2.04 -4.44
N ASP A 177 -8.80 2.13 -3.35
CA ASP A 177 -9.98 2.99 -3.30
C ASP A 177 -9.63 4.47 -3.46
N THR A 178 -10.20 5.12 -4.47
CA THR A 178 -10.00 6.56 -4.76
C THR A 178 -11.30 7.35 -4.65
N SER A 179 -12.31 6.81 -3.96
CA SER A 179 -13.65 7.39 -3.88
C SER A 179 -13.67 8.82 -3.31
N LEU A 180 -12.84 9.13 -2.30
CA LEU A 180 -12.78 10.51 -1.77
C LEU A 180 -12.26 11.50 -2.83
N PHE A 181 -11.20 11.13 -3.54
CA PHE A 181 -10.62 11.98 -4.58
C PHE A 181 -11.65 12.24 -5.69
N ARG A 182 -12.29 11.18 -6.21
CA ARG A 182 -13.38 11.29 -7.18
C ARG A 182 -14.53 12.15 -6.67
N GLY A 183 -14.93 11.96 -5.41
CA GLY A 183 -15.97 12.78 -4.79
C GLY A 183 -15.62 14.27 -4.76
N ILE A 184 -14.36 14.62 -4.50
CA ILE A 184 -13.89 16.00 -4.49
C ILE A 184 -13.88 16.60 -5.91
N THR A 185 -13.60 15.80 -6.94
CA THR A 185 -13.57 16.27 -8.34
C THR A 185 -14.95 16.34 -8.96
N ASP A 186 -15.84 15.41 -8.62
CA ASP A 186 -17.07 15.15 -9.37
C ASP A 186 -18.31 15.73 -8.67
N MET A 187 -18.21 16.08 -7.38
CA MET A 187 -19.34 16.53 -6.57
C MET A 187 -19.05 17.86 -5.86
N SER A 188 -20.11 18.59 -5.52
CA SER A 188 -19.97 19.70 -4.57
C SER A 188 -19.59 19.18 -3.18
N PRO A 189 -18.80 19.92 -2.38
CA PRO A 189 -18.43 19.51 -1.01
C PRO A 189 -19.64 19.21 -0.13
N LYS A 190 -20.75 19.93 -0.32
CA LYS A 190 -22.01 19.70 0.39
C LYS A 190 -22.65 18.35 0.03
N SER A 191 -22.69 18.01 -1.27
CA SER A 191 -23.24 16.74 -1.75
C SER A 191 -22.38 15.56 -1.29
N LEU A 192 -21.05 15.70 -1.37
CA LEU A 192 -20.11 14.69 -0.89
C LEU A 192 -20.25 14.49 0.63
N ALA A 193 -20.34 15.56 1.41
CA ALA A 193 -20.58 15.48 2.85
C ALA A 193 -21.87 14.69 3.18
N ALA A 194 -22.96 14.95 2.45
CA ALA A 194 -24.21 14.23 2.64
C ALA A 194 -24.06 12.72 2.34
N SER A 195 -23.35 12.35 1.27
CA SER A 195 -23.04 10.94 0.96
C SER A 195 -22.24 10.29 2.09
N MET A 196 -21.15 10.91 2.52
CA MET A 196 -20.29 10.41 3.59
C MET A 196 -21.04 10.25 4.92
N CYS A 197 -21.98 11.15 5.24
CA CYS A 197 -22.86 11.02 6.41
C CYS A 197 -23.74 9.78 6.36
N MET A 198 -24.29 9.42 5.18
CA MET A 198 -25.08 8.20 5.03
C MET A 198 -24.22 6.95 5.20
N ASP A 199 -23.03 6.95 4.59
CA ASP A 199 -22.08 5.83 4.68
C ASP A 199 -21.61 5.62 6.12
N ASP A 200 -21.24 6.70 6.81
CA ASP A 200 -20.85 6.66 8.22
C ASP A 200 -21.99 6.17 9.10
N LEU A 201 -23.21 6.68 8.91
CA LEU A 201 -24.35 6.22 9.71
C LEU A 201 -24.58 4.71 9.54
N SER A 202 -24.46 4.18 8.31
CA SER A 202 -24.52 2.75 8.04
C SER A 202 -23.42 1.96 8.77
N LEU A 203 -22.17 2.46 8.72
CA LEU A 203 -21.03 1.86 9.43
C LEU A 203 -21.24 1.85 10.95
N PHE A 204 -21.66 2.98 11.53
CA PHE A 204 -21.95 3.10 12.94
C PHE A 204 -23.11 2.18 13.37
N ASN A 205 -24.20 2.11 12.60
CA ASN A 205 -25.32 1.22 12.89
C ASN A 205 -24.91 -0.25 12.88
N ARG A 206 -24.03 -0.66 11.94
CA ARG A 206 -23.49 -2.02 11.87
C ARG A 206 -22.61 -2.35 13.08
N ALA A 207 -21.76 -1.41 13.49
CA ALA A 207 -20.93 -1.55 14.68
C ALA A 207 -21.80 -1.66 15.96
N LEU A 208 -22.83 -0.83 16.07
CA LEU A 208 -23.78 -0.85 17.18
C LEU A 208 -24.60 -2.14 17.24
N ALA A 209 -25.13 -2.60 16.11
CA ALA A 209 -25.89 -3.85 16.01
C ALA A 209 -25.06 -5.07 16.41
N SER A 210 -23.75 -5.00 16.19
CA SER A 210 -22.83 -6.05 16.63
C SER A 210 -22.67 -6.09 18.15
N GLY A 211 -22.94 -4.99 18.87
CA GLY A 211 -22.87 -4.86 20.34
C GLY A 211 -21.52 -4.33 20.84
N PHE A 212 -21.55 -3.65 22.01
CA PHE A 212 -20.40 -2.91 22.57
C PHE A 212 -19.25 -3.77 23.15
N SER A 213 -19.42 -5.09 23.26
CA SER A 213 -18.41 -5.99 23.81
C SER A 213 -17.42 -6.47 22.73
N GLY A 214 -16.26 -5.82 22.62
CA GLY A 214 -15.13 -6.31 21.81
C GLY A 214 -14.29 -5.18 21.17
N LYS A 215 -12.96 -5.23 21.35
CA LYS A 215 -12.01 -4.24 20.80
C LYS A 215 -12.01 -4.20 19.27
N ASP A 216 -12.24 -5.34 18.63
CA ASP A 216 -12.06 -5.47 17.17
C ASP A 216 -13.23 -4.87 16.36
N ARG A 217 -14.38 -4.60 16.99
CA ARG A 217 -15.59 -4.14 16.29
C ARG A 217 -15.56 -2.66 15.92
N TRP A 218 -14.87 -1.86 16.74
CA TRP A 218 -14.65 -0.43 16.49
C TRP A 218 -13.37 -0.18 15.68
N ALA A 219 -12.55 -1.22 15.49
CA ALA A 219 -11.31 -1.13 14.71
C ALA A 219 -11.61 -0.70 13.27
N SER A 220 -12.70 -1.19 12.67
CA SER A 220 -13.14 -0.78 11.33
C SER A 220 -13.40 0.73 11.24
N LEU A 221 -14.12 1.31 12.20
CA LEU A 221 -14.36 2.76 12.24
C LEU A 221 -13.06 3.57 12.38
N GLY A 222 -12.09 3.06 13.14
CA GLY A 222 -10.75 3.65 13.24
C GLY A 222 -9.95 3.54 11.92
N GLN A 223 -10.07 2.42 11.21
CA GLN A 223 -9.47 2.22 9.90
C GLN A 223 -10.09 3.19 8.87
N TYR A 224 -11.41 3.31 8.80
CA TYR A 224 -12.08 4.27 7.91
C TYR A 224 -11.66 5.72 8.20
N TRP A 225 -11.50 6.07 9.48
CA TRP A 225 -10.99 7.39 9.86
C TRP A 225 -9.57 7.63 9.32
N SER A 226 -8.69 6.64 9.51
CA SER A 226 -7.30 6.71 9.08
C SER A 226 -7.19 6.78 7.56
N HIS A 227 -7.94 5.94 6.84
CA HIS A 227 -8.01 5.93 5.38
C HIS A 227 -8.45 7.28 4.82
N ARG A 228 -9.47 7.92 5.39
CA ARG A 228 -9.92 9.25 4.96
C ARG A 228 -8.87 10.32 5.20
N SER A 229 -8.21 10.29 6.36
CA SER A 229 -7.11 11.21 6.66
C SER A 229 -5.98 11.07 5.62
N GLU A 230 -5.62 9.84 5.27
CA GLU A 230 -4.64 9.56 4.23
C GLU A 230 -5.11 10.01 2.83
N ASP A 231 -6.37 9.78 2.47
CA ASP A 231 -6.94 10.22 1.19
C ASP A 231 -6.84 11.73 1.00
N VAL A 232 -7.07 12.48 2.08
CA VAL A 232 -6.90 13.93 2.10
C VAL A 232 -5.44 14.31 1.84
N THR A 233 -4.50 13.62 2.47
CA THR A 233 -3.07 13.85 2.22
C THR A 233 -2.67 13.49 0.79
N ASP A 234 -3.31 12.49 0.17
CA ASP A 234 -3.10 12.11 -1.22
C ASP A 234 -3.63 13.18 -2.18
N CYS A 235 -4.82 13.73 -1.91
CA CYS A 235 -5.34 14.86 -2.68
C CYS A 235 -4.40 16.07 -2.61
N LEU A 236 -3.90 16.41 -1.41
CA LEU A 236 -2.97 17.54 -1.24
C LEU A 236 -1.62 17.32 -1.92
N TYR A 237 -1.17 16.07 -2.06
CA TYR A 237 0.05 15.75 -2.80
C TYR A 237 -0.07 16.02 -4.30
N LEU A 238 -1.26 15.85 -4.87
CA LEU A 238 -1.54 16.25 -6.25
C LEU A 238 -1.54 17.77 -6.44
N GLY A 239 -1.77 18.53 -5.36
CA GLY A 239 -1.60 19.98 -5.34
C GLY A 239 -2.54 20.71 -4.39
N GLU A 240 -2.17 21.94 -4.03
CA GLU A 240 -2.96 22.78 -3.13
C GLU A 240 -4.35 23.14 -3.68
N LYS A 241 -4.57 23.00 -5.00
CA LYS A 241 -5.85 23.27 -5.67
C LYS A 241 -7.04 22.51 -5.06
N TYR A 242 -6.79 21.37 -4.41
CA TYR A 242 -7.84 20.58 -3.74
C TYR A 242 -8.12 21.02 -2.30
N GLY A 243 -7.23 21.81 -1.69
CA GLY A 243 -7.29 22.15 -0.26
C GLY A 243 -8.54 22.93 0.13
N SER A 244 -8.99 23.86 -0.72
CA SER A 244 -10.21 24.65 -0.48
C SER A 244 -11.47 23.77 -0.44
N ALA A 245 -11.62 22.85 -1.41
CA ALA A 245 -12.72 21.90 -1.46
C ALA A 245 -12.74 20.95 -0.25
N LEU A 246 -11.56 20.51 0.19
CA LEU A 246 -11.41 19.66 1.38
C LEU A 246 -11.78 20.41 2.67
N VAL A 247 -11.40 21.69 2.81
CA VAL A 247 -11.83 22.53 3.94
C VAL A 247 -13.33 22.74 3.94
N GLU A 248 -13.93 23.04 2.78
CA GLU A 248 -15.37 23.18 2.66
C GLU A 248 -16.10 21.87 2.99
N LEU A 249 -15.57 20.73 2.54
CA LEU A 249 -16.09 19.40 2.90
C LEU A 249 -16.10 19.21 4.41
N ALA A 250 -14.99 19.51 5.10
CA ALA A 250 -14.91 19.40 6.56
C ALA A 250 -15.92 20.31 7.27
N LEU A 251 -16.12 21.55 6.78
CA LEU A 251 -17.14 22.46 7.30
C LEU A 251 -18.55 21.91 7.10
N CYS A 252 -18.86 21.34 5.93
CA CYS A 252 -20.14 20.72 5.63
C CYS A 252 -20.41 19.50 6.52
N LEU A 253 -19.42 18.62 6.71
CA LEU A 253 -19.51 17.46 7.61
C LEU A 253 -19.74 17.91 9.06
N ASN A 254 -19.00 18.93 9.53
CA ASN A 254 -19.17 19.50 10.87
C ASN A 254 -20.58 20.09 11.06
N LYS A 255 -21.10 20.83 10.08
CA LYS A 255 -22.48 21.36 10.11
C LYS A 255 -23.53 20.25 10.19
N GLN A 256 -23.27 19.10 9.55
CA GLN A 256 -24.13 17.92 9.61
C GLN A 256 -23.90 17.06 10.87
N ARG A 257 -23.04 17.50 11.79
CA ARG A 257 -22.65 16.78 13.02
C ARG A 257 -21.98 15.43 12.77
N ASN A 258 -21.42 15.22 11.58
CA ASN A 258 -20.56 14.08 11.30
C ASN A 258 -19.11 14.39 11.70
N PHE A 259 -18.89 14.37 13.02
CA PHE A 259 -17.58 14.69 13.60
C PHE A 259 -16.51 13.63 13.34
N HIS A 260 -16.91 12.38 13.10
CA HIS A 260 -15.97 11.31 12.72
C HIS A 260 -15.28 11.70 11.42
N SER A 261 -16.03 11.85 10.32
CA SER A 261 -15.45 12.21 9.03
C SER A 261 -14.86 13.61 9.01
N ALA A 262 -15.48 14.59 9.67
CA ALA A 262 -14.94 15.94 9.73
C ALA A 262 -13.54 15.96 10.39
N SER A 263 -13.37 15.25 11.51
CA SER A 263 -12.06 15.17 12.18
C SER A 263 -11.02 14.41 11.37
N ALA A 264 -11.41 13.38 10.60
CA ALA A 264 -10.51 12.68 9.69
C ALA A 264 -9.98 13.61 8.60
N VAL A 265 -10.87 14.40 7.99
CA VAL A 265 -10.49 15.38 6.96
C VAL A 265 -9.57 16.45 7.54
N VAL A 266 -9.88 16.97 8.72
CA VAL A 266 -9.04 17.99 9.39
C VAL A 266 -7.68 17.44 9.77
N GLU A 267 -7.57 16.20 10.27
CA GLU A 267 -6.26 15.59 10.55
C GLU A 267 -5.46 15.41 9.25
N GLY A 268 -6.10 14.94 8.17
CA GLY A 268 -5.44 14.81 6.87
C GLY A 268 -4.92 16.14 6.33
N LEU A 269 -5.69 17.23 6.47
CA LEU A 269 -5.25 18.58 6.12
C LEU A 269 -4.03 19.02 6.95
N LYS A 270 -4.01 18.70 8.26
CA LYS A 270 -2.88 19.00 9.16
C LYS A 270 -1.63 18.20 8.79
N ILE A 271 -1.76 16.90 8.54
CA ILE A 271 -0.65 16.03 8.12
C ILE A 271 -0.09 16.49 6.77
N GLY A 272 -0.98 16.85 5.84
CA GLY A 272 -0.63 17.43 4.55
C GLY A 272 -0.10 18.86 4.63
N ARG A 273 0.02 19.45 5.84
CA ARG A 273 0.53 20.81 6.10
C ARG A 273 -0.19 21.89 5.31
N TYR A 274 -1.49 21.71 5.07
CA TYR A 274 -2.30 22.73 4.40
C TYR A 274 -2.57 23.90 5.35
N ASN A 275 -2.18 25.11 4.95
CA ASN A 275 -2.28 26.29 5.81
C ASN A 275 -3.68 26.95 5.81
N GLY A 276 -4.55 26.59 4.86
CA GLY A 276 -5.86 27.22 4.68
C GLY A 276 -6.99 26.63 5.55
N ILE A 277 -6.67 25.91 6.63
CA ILE A 277 -7.68 25.31 7.52
C ILE A 277 -8.37 26.43 8.31
N SER A 278 -9.70 26.47 8.30
CA SER A 278 -10.47 27.45 9.06
C SER A 278 -10.22 27.33 10.57
N ASP A 279 -10.05 28.47 11.25
CA ASP A 279 -9.94 28.55 12.72
C ASP A 279 -11.08 27.81 13.42
N THR A 280 -12.31 27.89 12.89
CA THR A 280 -13.48 27.15 13.41
C THR A 280 -13.24 25.65 13.47
N LEU A 281 -12.59 25.07 12.45
CA LEU A 281 -12.28 23.63 12.41
C LEU A 281 -11.09 23.28 13.32
N LEU A 282 -10.06 24.14 13.33
CA LEU A 282 -8.89 23.94 14.19
C LEU A 282 -9.29 23.93 15.66
N ASP A 283 -10.11 24.89 16.04
CA ASP A 283 -10.64 25.06 17.38
C ASP A 283 -11.59 23.93 17.78
N ARG A 284 -12.49 23.53 16.87
CA ARG A 284 -13.43 22.43 17.09
C ARG A 284 -12.72 21.12 17.43
N PHE A 285 -11.66 20.80 16.70
CA PHE A 285 -10.92 19.55 16.83
C PHE A 285 -9.58 19.73 17.55
N ASP A 286 -9.49 20.73 18.42
CA ASP A 286 -8.37 20.88 19.32
C ASP A 286 -8.39 19.74 20.36
N LYS A 287 -7.22 19.14 20.58
CA LYS A 287 -7.00 18.06 21.53
C LYS A 287 -6.85 18.61 22.96
N THR A 288 -6.59 19.91 23.12
CA THR A 288 -6.46 20.59 24.42
C THR A 288 -7.67 20.35 25.31
N GLY A 289 -7.44 20.10 26.60
CA GLY A 289 -8.50 19.84 27.55
C GLY A 289 -9.32 18.58 27.25
N ASN A 290 -8.72 17.58 26.59
CA ASN A 290 -9.39 16.32 26.21
C ASN A 290 -10.59 16.56 25.27
N TYR A 291 -10.39 17.35 24.23
CA TYR A 291 -11.43 17.73 23.26
C TYR A 291 -12.58 18.51 23.90
N ALA A 292 -12.29 19.42 24.84
CA ALA A 292 -13.29 20.16 25.63
C ALA A 292 -14.35 20.83 24.75
N ARG A 293 -13.94 21.61 23.75
CA ARG A 293 -14.85 22.35 22.86
C ARG A 293 -15.75 21.45 22.01
N TYR A 294 -15.27 20.27 21.63
CA TYR A 294 -16.10 19.27 20.96
C TYR A 294 -17.13 18.67 21.93
N ARG A 295 -16.75 18.41 23.18
CA ARG A 295 -17.63 17.81 24.19
C ARG A 295 -18.74 18.76 24.66
N GLU A 296 -18.44 20.05 24.83
CA GLU A 296 -19.37 21.07 25.31
C GLU A 296 -20.58 21.23 24.37
N GLU A 297 -20.37 21.27 23.05
CA GLU A 297 -21.48 21.39 22.09
C GLU A 297 -22.33 20.13 21.96
N ARG A 298 -21.78 18.96 22.33
CA ARG A 298 -22.54 17.70 22.30
C ARG A 298 -23.53 17.61 23.48
N ASN A 299 -23.26 18.34 24.57
CA ASN A 299 -24.08 18.39 25.78
C ASN A 299 -24.47 19.84 26.12
N PRO A 300 -25.42 20.47 25.42
CA PRO A 300 -25.85 21.84 25.70
C PRO A 300 -26.52 22.02 27.08
N SER A 301 -26.73 20.95 27.85
CA SER A 301 -27.28 20.96 29.21
C SER A 301 -26.22 20.61 30.25
N SER A 302 -25.33 21.56 30.54
CA SER A 302 -24.48 21.58 31.74
C SER A 302 -24.10 23.02 32.13
N ASN A 303 -25.07 23.95 32.00
CA ASN A 303 -25.07 25.27 32.63
C ASN A 303 -26.50 25.58 33.08
#